data_AF-A0A0M3TAH4-F1
#
_entry.id   AF-A0A0M3TAH4-F1
#
_cell.length_a   1.000
_cell.length_b   1.000
_cell.length_c   1.000
_cell.angle_alpha   90.00
_cell.angle_beta   90.00
_cell.angle_gamma   90.00
#
_symmetry.space_group_name_H-M   'P 1'
#
loop_
_entity.id
_entity.type
_entity.pdbx_description
1 polymer ?
#
loop_
_entity_poly.entity_id
_entity_poly.type
_entity_poly.pdbx_seq_one_letter_code
_entity_poly.pdbx_strand_id
1 'polypeptide(L)'
;MAIFAFHPAPSDRRADGIGFIIAEGADEAAARIAAAHLVGAPGIDAWAAVAITTGIDPVAVEGLPVGAPDNGTWPDRTRSNRALNS
;
A
#
# COMPACT_ATOMS: atom_id res chain seq x y z
N MET A 1 17.44 1.60 -5.52
CA MET A 1 16.11 1.10 -5.16
C MET A 1 15.32 2.25 -4.58
N ALA A 2 14.08 2.42 -4.98
CA ALA A 2 13.23 3.56 -4.68
C ALA A 2 11.93 3.06 -4.05
N ILE A 3 11.43 3.82 -3.08
CA ILE A 3 10.22 3.50 -2.33
C ILE A 3 9.11 4.44 -2.80
N PHE A 4 7.92 3.89 -3.04
CA PHE A 4 6.75 4.64 -3.47
C PHE A 4 5.55 4.31 -2.59
N ALA A 5 4.80 5.34 -2.24
CA ALA A 5 3.46 5.20 -1.67
C ALA A 5 2.43 5.30 -2.80
N PHE A 6 1.48 4.37 -2.82
CA PHE A 6 0.36 4.35 -3.75
C PHE A 6 -0.95 4.59 -3.01
N HIS A 7 -1.77 5.48 -3.53
CA HIS A 7 -3.11 5.74 -3.00
C HIS A 7 -4.11 6.09 -4.12
N PRO A 8 -5.38 5.65 -4.01
CA PRO A 8 -6.40 5.96 -4.99
C PRO A 8 -6.91 7.40 -4.85
N ALA A 9 -7.50 7.93 -5.91
CA ALA A 9 -8.46 9.01 -5.78
C ALA A 9 -9.73 8.50 -5.04
N PRO A 10 -10.56 9.38 -4.45
CA PRO A 10 -11.78 8.95 -3.76
C PRO A 10 -12.72 8.06 -4.60
N SER A 11 -12.77 8.25 -5.92
CA SER A 11 -13.56 7.45 -6.87
C SER A 11 -13.02 6.03 -7.10
N ASP A 12 -11.73 5.80 -6.84
CA ASP A 12 -11.02 4.58 -7.23
C ASP A 12 -10.73 3.69 -6.02
N ARG A 13 -11.44 3.94 -4.92
CA ARG A 13 -11.33 3.14 -3.70
C ARG A 13 -11.83 1.73 -3.95
N ARG A 14 -11.01 0.76 -3.54
CA ARG A 14 -11.36 -0.66 -3.64
C ARG A 14 -12.44 -1.04 -2.64
N ALA A 15 -13.27 -2.01 -3.03
CA ALA A 15 -14.34 -2.54 -2.18
C ALA A 15 -13.82 -3.27 -0.92
N ASP A 16 -12.60 -3.83 -0.97
CA ASP A 16 -11.97 -4.47 0.19
C ASP A 16 -11.47 -3.46 1.24
N GLY A 17 -11.44 -2.17 0.90
CA GLY A 17 -10.99 -1.09 1.76
C GLY A 17 -9.48 -0.90 1.80
N ILE A 18 -8.71 -1.60 0.95
CA ILE A 18 -7.29 -1.27 0.76
C ILE A 18 -7.22 0.05 -0.01
N GLY A 19 -6.60 1.06 0.59
CA GLY A 19 -6.49 2.41 0.02
C GLY A 19 -5.11 3.05 0.16
N PHE A 20 -4.12 2.29 0.62
CA PHE A 20 -2.75 2.75 0.78
C PHE A 20 -1.81 1.56 0.71
N ILE A 21 -0.74 1.66 -0.08
CA ILE A 21 0.31 0.65 -0.20
C ILE A 21 1.65 1.35 -0.26
N ILE A 22 2.67 0.81 0.40
CA ILE A 22 4.06 1.20 0.20
C ILE A 22 4.79 0.02 -0.43
N ALA A 23 5.53 0.27 -1.50
CA ALA A 23 6.36 -0.74 -2.14
C ALA A 23 7.70 -0.17 -2.60
N GLU A 24 8.69 -1.05 -2.68
CA GLU A 24 10.02 -0.75 -3.18
C GLU A 24 10.20 -1.36 -4.57
N GLY A 25 10.95 -0.68 -5.44
CA GLY A 25 11.32 -1.16 -6.77
C GLY A 25 12.54 -0.45 -7.33
N ALA A 26 13.01 -0.92 -8.49
CA ALA A 26 14.08 -0.24 -9.23
C ALA A 26 13.65 1.16 -9.69
N ASP A 27 12.36 1.30 -10.01
CA ASP A 27 11.65 2.51 -10.39
C ASP A 27 10.18 2.42 -9.93
N GLU A 28 9.37 3.42 -10.26
CA GLU A 28 7.95 3.46 -9.93
C GLU A 28 7.18 2.27 -10.53
N ALA A 29 7.48 1.89 -11.77
CA ALA A 29 6.78 0.82 -12.48
C ALA A 29 7.03 -0.54 -11.81
N ALA A 30 8.28 -0.82 -11.43
CA ALA A 30 8.64 -2.02 -10.68
C ALA A 30 7.98 -2.06 -9.29
N ALA A 31 7.98 -0.93 -8.57
CA ALA A 31 7.31 -0.82 -7.27
C ALA A 31 5.79 -1.02 -7.41
N ARG A 32 5.19 -0.49 -8.48
CA ARG A 32 3.77 -0.66 -8.79
C ARG A 32 3.45 -2.12 -9.06
N ILE A 33 4.24 -2.83 -9.85
CA ILE A 33 4.05 -4.28 -10.09
C ILE A 33 4.09 -5.06 -8.77
N ALA A 34 5.04 -4.77 -7.89
CA ALA A 34 5.13 -5.40 -6.57
C ALA A 34 3.88 -5.10 -5.71
N ALA A 35 3.42 -3.85 -5.68
CA ALA A 35 2.18 -3.47 -5.02
C ALA A 35 0.97 -4.21 -5.61
N ALA A 36 0.89 -4.34 -6.95
CA ALA A 36 -0.21 -5.01 -7.64
C ALA A 36 -0.29 -6.48 -7.24
N HIS A 37 0.87 -7.13 -7.19
CA HIS A 37 1.01 -8.54 -6.82
C HIS A 37 0.43 -8.79 -5.42
N LEU A 38 0.86 -7.99 -4.43
CA LEU A 38 0.41 -8.07 -3.03
C LEU A 38 -1.12 -8.04 -2.89
N VAL A 39 -1.80 -7.22 -3.68
CA VAL A 39 -3.25 -6.98 -3.56
C VAL A 39 -4.10 -7.66 -4.64
N GLY A 40 -3.49 -8.45 -5.51
CA GLY A 40 -4.20 -9.34 -6.45
C GLY A 40 -4.58 -8.76 -7.81
N ALA A 41 -3.88 -7.72 -8.28
CA ALA A 41 -3.95 -7.11 -9.62
C ALA A 41 -5.12 -6.16 -10.02
N PRO A 42 -6.29 -6.01 -9.35
CA PRO A 42 -7.26 -5.01 -9.80
C PRO A 42 -6.95 -3.62 -9.23
N GLY A 43 -6.89 -2.65 -10.14
CA GLY A 43 -7.24 -1.26 -9.86
C GLY A 43 -6.14 -0.34 -9.35
N ILE A 44 -4.90 -0.82 -9.18
CA ILE A 44 -3.81 0.04 -8.71
C ILE A 44 -3.12 0.86 -9.81
N ASP A 45 -3.38 0.57 -11.09
CA ASP A 45 -2.75 1.28 -12.22
C ASP A 45 -3.15 2.76 -12.25
N ALA A 46 -4.37 3.07 -11.81
CA ALA A 46 -4.90 4.42 -11.72
C ALA A 46 -4.52 5.15 -10.42
N TRP A 47 -3.86 4.48 -9.47
CA TRP A 47 -3.49 5.10 -8.19
C TRP A 47 -2.35 6.08 -8.39
N ALA A 48 -2.42 7.19 -7.67
CA ALA A 48 -1.31 8.13 -7.58
C ALA A 48 -0.10 7.43 -6.94
N ALA A 49 1.09 7.72 -7.46
CA ALA A 49 2.35 7.29 -6.88
C ALA A 49 3.09 8.52 -6.35
N VAL A 50 3.56 8.41 -5.10
CA VAL A 50 4.36 9.44 -4.44
C VAL A 50 5.68 8.80 -4.06
N ALA A 51 6.78 9.34 -4.59
CA ALA A 51 8.12 8.90 -4.19
C ALA A 51 8.36 9.23 -2.71
N ILE A 52 8.79 8.23 -1.94
CA ILE A 52 9.19 8.40 -0.54
C ILE A 52 10.68 8.75 -0.54
N THR A 53 10.97 10.03 -0.38
CA THR A 53 12.33 10.58 -0.30
C THR A 53 12.51 11.40 0.98
N THR A 54 13.72 11.87 1.22
CA THR A 54 13.99 12.81 2.31
C THR A 54 13.08 14.03 2.21
N GLY A 55 12.46 14.43 3.33
CA GLY A 55 11.59 15.60 3.41
C GLY A 55 10.11 15.36 3.13
N ILE A 56 9.68 14.10 2.97
CA ILE A 56 8.25 13.75 2.88
C ILE A 56 7.50 14.12 4.18
N ASP A 57 6.26 14.59 4.02
CA ASP A 57 5.35 14.81 5.15
C ASP A 57 5.07 13.50 5.90
N PRO A 58 4.93 13.53 7.24
CA PRO A 58 4.56 12.35 8.01
C PRO A 58 3.17 11.85 7.59
N VAL A 59 3.03 10.53 7.43
CA VAL A 59 1.78 9.87 7.08
C VAL A 59 1.31 9.03 8.26
N ALA A 60 0.05 9.16 8.64
CA ALA A 60 -0.61 8.27 9.58
C ALA A 60 -1.48 7.27 8.81
N VAL A 61 -1.39 5.99 9.19
CA VAL A 61 -2.24 4.91 8.66
C VAL A 61 -3.04 4.34 9.82
N GLU A 62 -4.35 4.44 9.75
CA GLU A 62 -5.27 3.91 10.74
C GLU A 62 -5.96 2.65 10.21
N GLY A 63 -6.07 1.62 11.05
CA GLY A 63 -6.92 0.46 10.81
C GLY A 63 -6.25 -0.85 11.15
N LEU A 64 -6.95 -1.74 11.86
CA LEU A 64 -6.46 -3.08 12.13
C LEU A 64 -6.21 -3.82 10.80
N PRO A 65 -5.10 -4.54 10.64
CA PRO A 65 -4.03 -4.80 11.62
C PRO A 65 -2.88 -3.76 11.73
N VAL A 66 -2.90 -2.63 11.02
CA VAL A 66 -1.92 -1.54 11.18
C VAL A 66 -2.16 -0.80 12.52
N GLY A 67 -1.12 -0.68 13.35
CA GLY A 67 -1.18 0.09 14.61
C GLY A 67 -1.73 -0.67 15.84
N ALA A 68 -1.89 -2.00 15.76
CA ALA A 68 -2.20 -2.80 16.96
C ALA A 68 -0.97 -2.84 17.91
N PRO A 69 -1.14 -2.76 19.25
CA PRO A 69 -0.04 -2.62 20.22
C PRO A 69 1.09 -3.66 20.12
N ASP A 70 0.80 -4.86 19.63
CA ASP A 70 1.78 -5.96 19.52
C ASP A 70 2.20 -6.26 18.07
N ASN A 71 1.79 -5.43 17.10
CA ASN A 71 2.15 -5.64 15.70
C ASN A 71 3.48 -4.94 15.37
N GLY A 72 4.59 -5.65 15.57
CA GLY A 72 5.95 -5.15 15.32
C GLY A 72 6.37 -5.10 13.84
N THR A 73 5.54 -5.61 12.92
CA THR A 73 5.80 -5.64 11.48
C THR A 73 4.59 -5.14 10.70
N TRP A 74 4.80 -4.72 9.44
CA TRP A 74 3.68 -4.44 8.56
C TRP A 74 2.81 -5.70 8.42
N PRO A 75 1.47 -5.55 8.48
CA PRO A 75 0.60 -6.70 8.48
C PRO A 75 0.52 -7.39 7.13
N ASP A 76 0.35 -8.71 7.19
CA ASP A 76 0.13 -9.63 6.06
C ASP A 76 -1.36 -9.92 5.82
N ARG A 77 -2.26 -9.24 6.53
CA ARG A 77 -3.73 -9.42 6.45
C ARG A 77 -4.46 -8.10 6.29
N THR A 78 -5.63 -8.17 5.65
CA THR A 78 -6.57 -7.06 5.50
C THR A 78 -7.37 -6.82 6.78
N ARG A 79 -8.07 -5.67 6.85
CA ARG A 79 -9.04 -5.35 7.92
C ARG A 79 -10.15 -6.39 8.13
N SER A 80 -10.48 -7.13 7.07
CA SER A 80 -11.47 -8.21 7.11
C SER A 80 -10.84 -9.59 7.36
N ASN A 81 -9.61 -9.62 7.88
CA ASN A 81 -8.84 -10.81 8.22
C ASN A 81 -8.56 -11.75 7.03
N ARG A 82 -8.53 -11.24 5.79
CA ARG A 82 -8.08 -11.99 4.60
C ARG A 82 -6.57 -11.84 4.43
N ALA A 83 -5.88 -12.90 4.02
CA ALA A 83 -4.45 -12.84 3.70
C ALA A 83 -4.21 -11.95 2.47
N LEU A 84 -3.10 -11.21 2.49
CA LEU A 84 -2.52 -10.61 1.29
C LEU A 84 -1.83 -11.70 0.46
N ASN A 85 -1.62 -11.46 -0.84
CA ASN A 85 -0.89 -12.42 -1.66
C ASN A 85 0.59 -12.40 -1.28
N SER A 86 1.16 -13.58 -1.08
CA SER A 86 2.59 -13.80 -0.82
C SER A 86 3.39 -13.81 -2.11
#